data_AF-A0A8H4P7K7-F1
#
_entry.id   AF-A0A8H4P7K7-F1
#
_cell.length_a   1.000
_cell.length_b   1.000
_cell.length_c   1.000
_cell.angle_alpha   90.00
_cell.angle_beta   90.00
_cell.angle_gamma   90.00
#
_symmetry.space_group_name_H-M   'P 1'
#
loop_
_entity.id
_entity.type
_entity.pdbx_description
1 polymer ?
#
loop_
_entity_poly.entity_id
_entity_poly.type
_entity_poly.pdbx_seq_one_letter_code
_entity_poly.pdbx_strand_id
1 'polypeptide(L)'
;MMLLQLVFAILLPPFVVGAKPPYGSVNPVKGLNLNYDYTRTCTVASRGHGKDDSEAIIEAFKECKKDSLIVFKNTTYNIGKVLKFTDLDNVKIDIKGTLRWNDDLDYWLENSLPIGPGTSQDEYPPAAYQNQTTAFILGGTHLYVEGHGYGTFNGNGQAWYDLIKGESNYPNRPHAIVITATDSYFHGLRWA
;
A
#
# COMPACT_ATOMS: atom_id res chain seq x y z
N MET A 1 39.62 29.11 32.97
CA MET A 1 38.30 29.25 32.32
C MET A 1 37.74 27.86 32.06
N MET A 2 36.89 27.36 32.95
CA MET A 2 36.16 26.09 32.76
C MET A 2 35.01 26.32 31.78
N LEU A 3 34.98 25.59 30.67
CA LEU A 3 33.81 25.48 29.81
C LEU A 3 32.92 24.36 30.34
N LEU A 4 31.74 24.74 30.83
CA LEU A 4 30.67 23.86 31.27
C LEU A 4 29.98 23.26 30.02
N GLN A 5 30.14 21.96 29.76
CA GLN A 5 29.37 21.26 28.73
C GLN A 5 27.96 20.95 29.26
N LEU A 6 26.94 21.63 28.72
CA LEU A 6 25.54 21.24 28.93
C LEU A 6 25.25 19.98 28.10
N VAL A 7 24.97 18.88 28.78
CA VAL A 7 24.40 17.67 28.17
C VAL A 7 22.88 17.86 28.12
N PHE A 8 22.31 18.07 26.92
CA PHE A 8 20.87 18.00 26.72
C PHE A 8 20.44 16.53 26.68
N ALA A 9 19.86 16.03 27.77
CA ALA A 9 19.15 14.76 27.75
C ALA A 9 17.86 14.94 26.93
N ILE A 10 17.84 14.37 25.73
CA ILE A 10 16.61 14.28 24.93
C ILE A 10 15.74 13.22 25.60
N LEU A 11 14.78 13.67 26.41
CA LEU A 11 13.69 12.84 26.91
C LEU A 11 12.81 12.47 25.70
N LEU A 12 12.99 11.26 25.16
CA LEU A 12 11.99 10.68 24.26
C LEU A 12 10.70 10.53 25.07
N PRO A 13 9.55 11.05 24.60
CA PRO A 13 8.30 10.86 25.30
C PRO A 13 7.99 9.35 25.36
N PRO A 14 7.41 8.87 26.47
CA PRO A 14 7.03 7.48 26.58
C PRO A 14 6.07 7.11 25.45
N PHE A 15 6.34 6.00 24.79
CA PHE A 15 5.43 5.40 23.81
C PHE A 15 4.06 5.23 24.47
N VAL A 16 3.08 6.03 24.06
CA VAL A 16 1.71 5.90 24.55
C VAL A 16 1.11 4.67 23.90
N VAL A 17 1.12 3.56 24.62
CA VAL A 17 0.30 2.39 24.31
C VAL A 17 -1.16 2.83 24.38
N GLY A 18 -1.87 2.75 23.24
CA GLY A 18 -3.30 3.08 23.17
C GLY A 18 -3.65 4.48 22.66
N ALA A 19 -2.77 5.16 21.92
CA ALA A 19 -3.15 6.40 21.25
C ALA A 19 -4.39 6.17 20.36
N LYS A 20 -5.49 6.89 20.65
CA LYS A 20 -6.66 6.95 19.75
C LYS A 20 -6.16 7.38 18.36
N PRO A 21 -6.76 6.84 17.27
CA PRO A 21 -6.40 7.27 15.93
C PRO A 21 -6.41 8.80 15.85
N PRO A 22 -5.40 9.44 15.24
CA PRO A 22 -5.29 10.90 15.19
C PRO A 22 -6.47 11.57 14.46
N TYR A 23 -7.33 10.79 13.79
CA TYR A 23 -8.52 11.24 13.07
C TYR A 23 -9.80 10.61 13.63
N GLY A 24 -10.15 10.96 14.88
CA GLY A 24 -11.46 10.66 15.48
C GLY A 24 -11.72 9.17 15.81
N SER A 25 -12.85 8.90 16.46
CA SER A 25 -13.32 7.54 16.67
C SER A 25 -13.90 6.99 15.37
N VAL A 26 -13.33 5.91 14.85
CA VAL A 26 -13.89 5.17 13.72
C VAL A 26 -15.22 4.56 14.16
N ASN A 27 -16.27 4.75 13.37
CA ASN A 27 -17.50 3.98 13.57
C ASN A 27 -17.15 2.49 13.49
N PRO A 28 -17.70 1.62 14.35
CA PRO A 28 -17.43 0.19 14.30
C PRO A 28 -17.67 -0.34 12.88
N VAL A 29 -16.60 -0.83 12.25
CA VAL A 29 -16.70 -1.56 10.99
C VAL A 29 -17.10 -2.98 11.35
N LYS A 30 -18.15 -3.49 10.70
CA LYS A 30 -18.70 -4.81 11.00
C LYS A 30 -17.59 -5.86 10.95
N GLY A 31 -17.44 -6.66 12.01
CA GLY A 31 -16.48 -7.77 12.07
C GLY A 31 -15.00 -7.38 12.20
N LEU A 32 -14.63 -6.11 12.01
CA LEU A 32 -13.25 -5.66 12.16
C LEU A 32 -12.91 -5.34 13.63
N ASN A 33 -11.93 -6.03 14.18
CA ASN A 33 -11.36 -5.74 15.50
C ASN A 33 -10.00 -5.03 15.35
N LEU A 34 -9.96 -3.72 15.60
CA LEU A 34 -8.72 -2.93 15.51
C LEU A 34 -7.66 -3.31 16.58
N ASN A 35 -8.09 -3.98 17.65
CA ASN A 35 -7.23 -4.45 18.73
C ASN A 35 -7.00 -5.98 18.67
N TYR A 36 -7.15 -6.58 17.49
CA TYR A 36 -6.86 -8.00 17.30
C TYR A 36 -5.38 -8.29 17.60
N ASP A 37 -5.13 -9.38 18.34
CA ASP A 37 -3.78 -9.82 18.68
C ASP A 37 -3.26 -10.78 17.59
N TYR A 38 -2.44 -10.24 16.68
CA TYR A 38 -1.91 -10.99 15.54
C TYR A 38 -0.73 -11.87 15.97
N THR A 39 -0.90 -13.18 15.89
CA THR A 39 0.15 -14.15 16.25
C THR A 39 1.25 -14.30 15.18
N ARG A 40 0.99 -13.84 13.96
CA ARG A 40 1.94 -13.88 12.84
C ARG A 40 2.21 -12.47 12.32
N THR A 41 3.50 -12.16 12.14
CA THR A 41 3.96 -10.89 11.57
C THR A 41 4.92 -11.14 10.42
N CYS A 42 4.61 -10.60 9.24
CA CYS A 42 5.50 -10.57 8.08
C CYS A 42 6.05 -9.15 7.90
N THR A 43 7.35 -8.97 8.13
CA THR A 43 8.02 -7.70 7.82
C THR A 43 8.55 -7.76 6.40
N VAL A 44 8.06 -6.86 5.53
CA VAL A 44 8.50 -6.82 4.14
C VAL A 44 9.97 -6.39 4.06
N ALA A 45 10.80 -7.20 3.42
CA ALA A 45 12.18 -6.86 3.13
C ALA A 45 12.26 -5.81 2.02
N SER A 46 13.06 -4.76 2.22
CA SER A 46 13.46 -3.86 1.15
C SER A 46 14.89 -4.20 0.73
N ARG A 47 15.10 -4.31 -0.57
CA ARG A 47 16.41 -4.59 -1.20
C ARG A 47 17.26 -3.32 -1.31
N GLY A 48 16.67 -2.15 -1.10
CA GLY A 48 17.34 -0.85 -1.16
C GLY A 48 17.87 -0.50 -2.56
N HIS A 49 18.51 0.67 -2.67
CA HIS A 49 19.22 1.11 -3.87
C HIS A 49 18.41 1.04 -5.17
N GLY A 50 17.10 1.34 -5.12
CA GLY A 50 16.24 1.35 -6.31
C GLY A 50 15.87 -0.03 -6.85
N LYS A 51 16.27 -1.13 -6.20
CA LYS A 51 15.95 -2.49 -6.65
C LYS A 51 14.46 -2.80 -6.45
N ASP A 52 13.91 -3.57 -7.38
CA ASP A 52 12.52 -4.04 -7.34
C ASP A 52 12.27 -4.96 -6.13
N ASP A 53 11.33 -4.55 -5.29
CA ASP A 53 10.86 -5.17 -4.06
C ASP A 53 9.53 -5.93 -4.24
N SER A 54 8.95 -5.93 -5.45
CA SER A 54 7.64 -6.55 -5.72
C SER A 54 7.56 -8.02 -5.28
N GLU A 55 8.61 -8.82 -5.50
CA GLU A 55 8.65 -10.23 -5.08
C GLU A 55 8.59 -10.39 -3.55
N ALA A 56 9.36 -9.59 -2.81
CA ALA A 56 9.34 -9.62 -1.35
C ALA A 56 7.97 -9.18 -0.78
N ILE A 57 7.31 -8.24 -1.45
CA ILE A 57 5.93 -7.83 -1.10
C ILE A 57 4.96 -8.98 -1.34
N ILE A 58 5.01 -9.61 -2.51
CA ILE A 58 4.13 -10.74 -2.87
C ILE A 58 4.30 -11.89 -1.88
N GLU A 59 5.54 -12.25 -1.52
CA GLU A 59 5.83 -13.30 -0.55
C GLU A 59 5.25 -12.98 0.84
N ALA A 60 5.45 -11.76 1.34
CA ALA A 60 4.93 -11.35 2.63
C ALA A 60 3.39 -11.39 2.68
N PHE A 61 2.73 -10.92 1.62
CA PHE A 61 1.26 -10.97 1.52
C PHE A 61 0.74 -12.40 1.38
N LYS A 62 1.47 -13.29 0.70
CA LYS A 62 1.11 -14.71 0.60
C LYS A 62 1.21 -15.42 1.94
N GLU A 63 2.27 -15.15 2.71
CA GLU A 63 2.52 -15.78 4.01
C GLU A 63 1.60 -15.24 5.12
N CYS A 64 1.30 -13.95 5.08
CA CYS A 64 0.45 -13.22 6.02
C CYS A 64 -0.89 -12.81 5.38
N LYS A 65 -1.55 -13.76 4.72
CA LYS A 65 -2.86 -13.49 4.09
C LYS A 65 -4.05 -13.55 5.04
N LYS A 66 -3.89 -14.13 6.23
CA LYS A 66 -4.97 -14.31 7.20
C LYS A 66 -4.51 -14.15 8.64
N ASP A 67 -5.34 -13.53 9.49
CA ASP A 67 -5.13 -13.38 10.94
C ASP A 67 -3.70 -12.92 11.29
N SER A 68 -3.19 -11.92 10.55
CA SER A 68 -1.78 -11.55 10.60
C SER A 68 -1.51 -10.06 10.39
N LEU A 69 -0.27 -9.68 10.69
CA LEU A 69 0.26 -8.33 10.54
C LEU A 69 1.32 -8.30 9.43
N ILE A 70 1.16 -7.42 8.45
CA ILE A 70 2.17 -7.08 7.45
C ILE A 70 2.78 -5.72 7.80
N VAL A 71 4.11 -5.63 7.88
CA VAL A 71 4.82 -4.39 8.25
C VAL A 71 5.74 -3.93 7.13
N PHE A 72 5.51 -2.71 6.64
CA PHE A 72 6.47 -1.95 5.87
C PHE A 72 7.22 -0.99 6.79
N LYS A 73 8.55 -1.12 6.86
CA LYS A 73 9.41 -0.24 7.66
C LYS A 73 9.52 1.16 7.04
N ASN A 74 10.05 2.11 7.80
CA ASN A 74 10.30 3.47 7.32
C ASN A 74 11.49 3.51 6.33
N THR A 75 11.23 3.07 5.10
CA THR A 75 12.14 3.09 3.94
C THR A 75 11.31 3.16 2.66
N THR A 76 11.97 3.29 1.51
CA THR A 76 11.34 3.19 0.20
C THR A 76 11.39 1.76 -0.30
N TYR A 77 10.22 1.24 -0.68
CA TYR A 77 10.03 -0.02 -1.40
C TYR A 77 9.74 0.31 -2.86
N ASN A 78 10.60 -0.15 -3.79
CA ASN A 78 10.39 0.12 -5.21
C ASN A 78 9.58 -1.02 -5.81
N ILE A 79 8.48 -0.69 -6.48
CA ILE A 79 7.56 -1.64 -7.07
C ILE A 79 7.78 -1.60 -8.57
N GLY A 80 8.33 -2.67 -9.12
CA GLY A 80 8.55 -2.85 -10.56
C GLY A 80 7.56 -3.80 -11.22
N LYS A 81 6.66 -4.42 -10.44
CA LYS A 81 5.64 -5.34 -10.94
C LYS A 81 4.28 -5.10 -10.32
N VAL A 82 3.23 -5.45 -11.07
CA VAL A 82 1.84 -5.41 -10.57
C VAL A 82 1.68 -6.20 -9.29
N LEU A 83 0.86 -5.68 -8.37
CA LEU A 83 0.50 -6.32 -7.11
C LEU A 83 -0.99 -6.68 -7.14
N LYS A 84 -1.34 -7.91 -6.78
CA LYS A 84 -2.74 -8.36 -6.73
C LYS A 84 -2.96 -9.24 -5.52
N PHE A 85 -3.68 -8.70 -4.54
CA PHE A 85 -4.10 -9.43 -3.34
C PHE A 85 -5.60 -9.26 -3.21
N THR A 86 -6.36 -10.35 -3.27
CA THR A 86 -7.84 -10.30 -3.27
C THR A 86 -8.49 -11.18 -2.21
N ASP A 87 -7.72 -12.05 -1.57
CA ASP A 87 -8.19 -13.06 -0.61
C ASP A 87 -7.62 -12.84 0.82
N LEU A 88 -7.29 -11.60 1.16
CA LEU A 88 -6.86 -11.26 2.53
C LEU A 88 -8.04 -11.35 3.52
N ASP A 89 -7.80 -11.84 4.72
CA ASP A 89 -8.85 -11.99 5.75
C ASP A 89 -8.31 -11.64 7.14
N ASN A 90 -8.84 -10.58 7.75
CA ASN A 90 -8.38 -10.09 9.06
C ASN A 90 -6.86 -9.83 9.08
N VAL A 91 -6.41 -8.92 8.22
CA VAL A 91 -5.00 -8.54 8.08
C VAL A 91 -4.81 -7.07 8.42
N LYS A 92 -3.85 -6.79 9.30
CA LYS A 92 -3.36 -5.42 9.50
C LYS A 92 -2.17 -5.17 8.57
N ILE A 93 -2.20 -4.08 7.83
CA ILE A 93 -1.11 -3.61 6.96
C ILE A 93 -0.58 -2.30 7.53
N ASP A 94 0.57 -2.37 8.19
CA ASP A 94 1.22 -1.26 8.88
C ASP A 94 2.30 -0.64 7.97
N ILE A 95 1.98 0.52 7.38
CA ILE A 95 2.80 1.20 6.38
C ILE A 95 3.50 2.41 6.99
N LYS A 96 4.78 2.24 7.35
CA LYS A 96 5.65 3.32 7.83
C LYS A 96 6.56 3.89 6.75
N GLY A 97 6.56 3.28 5.56
CA GLY A 97 7.47 3.62 4.47
C GLY A 97 6.78 4.26 3.28
N THR A 98 7.50 4.31 2.17
CA THR A 98 6.97 4.69 0.86
C THR A 98 6.97 3.48 -0.05
N LEU A 99 5.81 3.14 -0.60
CA LEU A 99 5.71 2.21 -1.72
C LEU A 99 5.71 3.06 -2.99
N ARG A 100 6.77 2.96 -3.79
CA ARG A 100 6.99 3.79 -4.98
C ARG A 100 6.95 2.90 -6.23
N TRP A 101 6.04 3.19 -7.13
CA TRP A 101 6.02 2.55 -8.45
C TRP A 101 7.15 3.12 -9.31
N ASN A 102 7.87 2.26 -10.03
CA ASN A 102 8.94 2.70 -10.93
C ASN A 102 8.37 3.43 -12.17
N ASP A 103 9.25 4.05 -12.95
CA ASP A 103 8.93 4.76 -14.19
C ASP A 103 9.10 3.91 -15.46
N ASP A 104 9.04 2.58 -15.35
CA ASP A 104 9.05 1.68 -16.51
C ASP A 104 7.68 1.69 -17.21
N LEU A 105 7.44 2.76 -17.99
CA LEU A 105 6.14 3.00 -18.63
C LEU A 105 5.77 1.90 -19.62
N ASP A 106 6.74 1.32 -20.32
CA ASP A 106 6.52 0.21 -21.25
C ASP A 106 6.01 -1.02 -20.50
N TYR A 107 6.65 -1.38 -19.38
CA TYR A 107 6.17 -2.46 -18.52
C TYR A 107 4.74 -2.21 -18.06
N TRP A 108 4.43 -1.01 -17.56
CA TRP A 108 3.10 -0.70 -17.04
C TRP A 108 2.02 -0.71 -18.12
N LEU A 109 2.31 -0.23 -19.34
CA LEU A 109 1.37 -0.27 -20.46
C LEU A 109 1.04 -1.70 -20.91
N GLU A 110 1.97 -2.63 -20.74
CA GLU A 110 1.81 -4.03 -21.13
C GLU A 110 1.23 -4.91 -20.01
N ASN A 111 1.58 -4.65 -18.75
CA ASN A 111 1.36 -5.60 -17.64
C ASN A 111 0.30 -5.17 -16.63
N SER A 112 -0.23 -3.93 -16.71
CA SER A 112 -1.22 -3.45 -15.74
C SER A 112 -2.50 -4.29 -15.72
N LEU A 113 -3.08 -4.44 -14.53
CA LEU A 113 -4.20 -5.35 -14.29
C LEU A 113 -5.52 -4.73 -14.75
N PRO A 114 -6.37 -5.45 -15.49
CA PRO A 114 -7.67 -4.92 -15.89
C PRO A 114 -8.59 -4.69 -14.68
N ILE A 115 -9.35 -3.59 -14.71
CA ILE A 115 -10.34 -3.24 -13.68
C ILE A 115 -11.73 -3.72 -14.12
N GLY A 116 -12.17 -4.85 -13.59
CA GLY A 116 -13.49 -5.39 -13.87
C GLY A 116 -13.71 -6.80 -13.30
N PRO A 117 -14.93 -7.33 -13.42
CA PRO A 117 -15.33 -8.61 -12.84
C PRO A 117 -14.91 -9.83 -13.68
N GLY A 118 -14.47 -9.63 -14.92
CA GLY A 118 -14.04 -10.69 -15.83
C GLY A 118 -12.59 -11.12 -15.72
N THR A 119 -12.25 -12.16 -16.47
CA THR A 119 -10.90 -12.73 -16.57
C THR A 119 -10.22 -12.42 -17.91
N SER A 120 -11.00 -12.20 -18.98
CA SER A 120 -10.51 -11.79 -20.30
C SER A 120 -11.37 -10.68 -20.90
N GLN A 121 -10.83 -9.96 -21.89
CA GLN A 121 -11.58 -8.90 -22.58
C GLN A 121 -12.70 -9.47 -23.48
N ASP A 122 -12.54 -10.71 -23.94
CA ASP A 122 -13.42 -11.35 -24.93
C ASP A 122 -14.54 -12.20 -24.30
N GLU A 123 -14.55 -12.35 -22.97
CA GLU A 123 -15.54 -13.13 -22.22
C GLU A 123 -16.49 -12.22 -21.42
N TYR A 124 -17.73 -12.65 -21.20
CA TYR A 124 -18.69 -11.93 -20.36
C TYR A 124 -18.74 -12.49 -18.92
N PRO A 125 -18.66 -11.64 -17.87
CA PRO A 125 -18.44 -10.20 -17.97
C PRO A 125 -16.96 -9.92 -18.34
N PRO A 126 -16.65 -8.82 -19.06
CA PRO A 126 -15.29 -8.50 -19.50
C PRO A 126 -14.37 -8.14 -18.34
N ALA A 127 -13.06 -8.38 -18.55
CA ALA A 127 -12.01 -8.05 -17.60
C ALA A 127 -11.94 -6.54 -17.30
N ALA A 128 -12.23 -5.68 -18.28
CA ALA A 128 -12.32 -4.23 -18.06
C ALA A 128 -13.40 -3.58 -18.93
N TYR A 129 -14.56 -3.26 -18.34
CA TYR A 129 -15.68 -2.60 -19.05
C TYR A 129 -15.31 -1.23 -19.63
N GLN A 130 -14.43 -0.48 -18.97
CA GLN A 130 -13.93 0.82 -19.45
C GLN A 130 -12.53 0.73 -20.06
N ASN A 131 -12.02 -0.49 -20.28
CA ASN A 131 -10.61 -0.72 -20.66
C ASN A 131 -9.61 -0.02 -19.70
N GLN A 132 -9.98 0.11 -18.42
CA GLN A 132 -9.14 0.69 -17.39
C GLN A 132 -8.27 -0.36 -16.75
N THR A 133 -7.05 0.03 -16.36
CA THR A 133 -6.07 -0.85 -15.74
C THR A 133 -5.60 -0.29 -14.39
N THR A 134 -4.94 -1.11 -13.58
CA THR A 134 -4.33 -0.70 -12.31
C THR A 134 -3.00 -1.40 -12.04
N ALA A 135 -2.11 -0.73 -11.32
CA ALA A 135 -0.84 -1.29 -10.89
C ALA A 135 -0.96 -2.13 -9.59
N PHE A 136 -2.02 -1.92 -8.80
CA PHE A 136 -2.22 -2.61 -7.53
C PHE A 136 -3.70 -2.85 -7.21
N ILE A 137 -4.09 -4.11 -7.02
CA ILE A 137 -5.39 -4.47 -6.44
C ILE A 137 -5.18 -4.91 -4.99
N LEU A 138 -5.82 -4.20 -4.05
CA LEU A 138 -5.84 -4.55 -2.63
C LEU A 138 -7.26 -4.88 -2.18
N GLY A 139 -7.50 -6.14 -1.91
CA GLY A 139 -8.80 -6.71 -1.58
C GLY A 139 -8.73 -7.78 -0.50
N GLY A 140 -9.91 -8.15 -0.01
CA GLY A 140 -10.10 -9.02 1.13
C GLY A 140 -11.19 -8.51 2.06
N THR A 141 -11.28 -9.07 3.26
CA THR A 141 -12.26 -8.68 4.28
C THR A 141 -11.55 -8.36 5.59
N HIS A 142 -12.06 -7.40 6.35
CA HIS A 142 -11.51 -7.01 7.67
C HIS A 142 -10.04 -6.55 7.59
N LEU A 143 -9.70 -5.75 6.60
CA LEU A 143 -8.37 -5.16 6.50
C LEU A 143 -8.29 -3.91 7.37
N TYR A 144 -7.19 -3.77 8.10
CA TYR A 144 -6.82 -2.52 8.76
C TYR A 144 -5.52 -2.00 8.15
N VAL A 145 -5.62 -0.98 7.30
CA VAL A 145 -4.45 -0.35 6.66
C VAL A 145 -4.14 0.96 7.37
N GLU A 146 -2.93 1.03 7.93
CA GLU A 146 -2.44 2.14 8.74
C GLU A 146 -1.23 2.80 8.08
N GLY A 147 -1.32 4.09 7.79
CA GLY A 147 -0.21 4.89 7.24
C GLY A 147 0.44 5.85 8.23
N HIS A 148 -0.02 5.96 9.47
CA HIS A 148 0.51 6.86 10.51
C HIS A 148 0.53 8.35 10.13
N GLY A 149 -0.18 8.74 9.08
CA GLY A 149 -0.14 10.10 8.52
C GLY A 149 1.09 10.40 7.66
N TYR A 150 1.97 9.43 7.37
CA TYR A 150 3.18 9.61 6.56
C TYR A 150 3.54 8.43 5.63
N GLY A 151 3.05 7.22 5.91
CA GLY A 151 3.07 6.08 5.01
C GLY A 151 2.48 6.47 3.66
N THR A 152 3.22 6.23 2.59
CA THR A 152 2.96 6.88 1.30
C THR A 152 2.83 5.84 0.19
N PHE A 153 1.78 5.97 -0.61
CA PHE A 153 1.71 5.42 -1.95
C PHE A 153 2.18 6.50 -2.95
N ASN A 154 3.32 6.26 -3.59
CA ASN A 154 3.94 7.18 -4.53
C ASN A 154 3.84 6.60 -5.95
N GLY A 155 2.87 7.08 -6.73
CA GLY A 155 2.59 6.59 -8.08
C GLY A 155 3.61 7.03 -9.13
N ASN A 156 4.59 7.86 -8.77
CA ASN A 156 5.60 8.40 -9.67
C ASN A 156 5.00 9.05 -10.94
N GLY A 157 3.93 9.84 -10.74
CA GLY A 157 3.06 10.33 -11.81
C GLY A 157 3.69 11.26 -12.84
N GLN A 158 4.85 11.87 -12.53
CA GLN A 158 5.49 12.82 -13.44
C GLN A 158 5.85 12.20 -14.79
N ALA A 159 6.39 10.97 -14.79
CA ALA A 159 6.73 10.25 -16.01
C ALA A 159 5.50 10.06 -16.92
N TRP A 160 4.32 9.82 -16.33
CA TRP A 160 3.07 9.72 -17.06
C TRP A 160 2.61 11.06 -17.63
N TYR A 161 2.72 12.14 -16.88
CA TYR A 161 2.36 13.47 -17.39
C TYR A 161 3.23 13.88 -18.58
N ASP A 162 4.53 13.58 -18.51
CA ASP A 162 5.49 13.88 -19.58
C ASP A 162 5.23 13.05 -20.85
N LEU A 163 4.86 11.77 -20.69
CA LEU A 163 4.48 10.89 -21.80
C LEU A 163 3.20 11.38 -22.49
N ILE A 164 2.17 11.69 -21.71
CA ILE A 164 0.79 11.83 -22.18
C ILE A 164 0.47 13.23 -22.70
N LYS A 165 1.20 14.26 -22.24
CA LYS A 165 1.11 15.64 -22.75
C LYS A 165 -0.32 16.19 -22.80
N GLY A 166 -1.13 15.85 -21.80
CA GLY A 166 -2.52 16.31 -21.66
C GLY A 166 -3.57 15.47 -22.39
N GLU A 167 -3.19 14.36 -23.03
CA GLU A 167 -4.16 13.41 -23.59
C GLU A 167 -5.01 12.77 -22.48
N SER A 168 -6.33 12.76 -22.69
CA SER A 168 -7.28 12.15 -21.77
C SER A 168 -7.47 10.67 -22.11
N ASN A 169 -7.67 9.83 -21.09
CA ASN A 169 -7.92 8.39 -21.26
C ASN A 169 -6.86 7.65 -22.09
N TYR A 170 -5.59 8.02 -21.92
CA TYR A 170 -4.48 7.33 -22.56
C TYR A 170 -4.57 5.81 -22.30
N PRO A 171 -4.63 4.96 -23.35
CA PRO A 171 -4.87 3.53 -23.20
C PRO A 171 -3.90 2.87 -22.22
N ASN A 172 -4.41 1.97 -21.38
CA ASN A 172 -3.66 1.17 -20.40
C ASN A 172 -2.86 1.96 -19.35
N ARG A 173 -3.00 3.29 -19.25
CA ARG A 173 -2.45 4.03 -18.12
C ARG A 173 -3.09 3.53 -16.82
N PRO A 174 -2.32 2.97 -15.89
CA PRO A 174 -2.90 2.39 -14.69
C PRO A 174 -3.37 3.46 -13.70
N HIS A 175 -4.48 3.18 -13.03
CA HIS A 175 -4.72 3.68 -11.70
C HIS A 175 -3.65 3.11 -10.75
N ALA A 176 -3.08 3.93 -9.86
CA ALA A 176 -2.05 3.44 -8.93
C ALA A 176 -2.55 2.28 -8.06
N ILE A 177 -3.79 2.37 -7.56
CA ILE A 177 -4.42 1.34 -6.74
C ILE A 177 -5.93 1.26 -6.99
N VAL A 178 -6.46 0.05 -6.91
CA VAL A 178 -7.89 -0.25 -6.76
C VAL A 178 -8.09 -1.01 -5.46
N ILE A 179 -9.00 -0.52 -4.62
CA ILE A 179 -9.38 -1.18 -3.38
C ILE A 179 -10.65 -1.98 -3.64
N THR A 180 -10.58 -3.29 -3.46
CA THR A 180 -11.72 -4.21 -3.55
C THR A 180 -12.10 -4.81 -2.19
N ALA A 181 -11.54 -4.26 -1.11
CA ALA A 181 -11.73 -4.77 0.23
C ALA A 181 -13.12 -4.42 0.79
N THR A 182 -13.70 -5.33 1.57
CA THR A 182 -14.98 -5.16 2.27
C THR A 182 -14.77 -5.13 3.78
N ASP A 183 -15.69 -4.49 4.52
CA ASP A 183 -15.63 -4.43 5.98
C ASP A 183 -14.24 -4.04 6.52
N SER A 184 -13.60 -3.09 5.86
CA SER A 184 -12.19 -2.73 6.05
C SER A 184 -12.03 -1.25 6.37
N TYR A 185 -10.91 -0.90 7.02
CA TYR A 185 -10.57 0.46 7.41
C TYR A 185 -9.20 0.85 6.88
N PHE A 186 -9.15 1.99 6.17
CA PHE A 186 -7.93 2.56 5.59
C PHE A 186 -7.73 3.96 6.18
N HIS A 187 -6.55 4.22 6.73
CA HIS A 187 -6.29 5.45 7.45
C HIS A 187 -4.84 5.88 7.35
N GLY A 188 -4.61 7.20 7.35
CA GLY A 188 -3.29 7.79 7.55
C GLY A 188 -2.33 7.65 6.38
N LEU A 189 -2.82 7.23 5.21
CA LEU A 189 -2.03 7.12 3.99
C LEU A 189 -1.84 8.51 3.35
N ARG A 190 -0.68 8.73 2.73
CA ARG A 190 -0.41 9.82 1.81
C ARG A 190 -0.37 9.30 0.37
N TRP A 191 -0.68 10.19 -0.55
CA TRP A 191 -0.68 9.95 -1.98
C TRP A 191 0.26 10.96 -2.62
N ALA A 192 1.21 10.49 -3.41
CA ALA A 192 2.25 11.29 -4.04
C ALA A 192 2.48 10.90 -5.49
#